data_AF-A0A7V4PR54-F1
#
_entry.id   AF-A0A7V4PR54-F1
#
_cell.length_a   1.000
_cell.length_b   1.000
_cell.length_c   1.000
_cell.angle_alpha   90.00
_cell.angle_beta   90.00
_cell.angle_gamma   90.00
#
_symmetry.space_group_name_H-M   'P 1'
#
loop_
_entity.id
_entity.type
_entity.pdbx_description
1 polymer ?
#
loop_
_entity_poly.entity_id
_entity_poly.type
_entity_poly.pdbx_seq_one_letter_code
_entity_poly.pdbx_strand_id
1 'polypeptide(L)'
;MKIPTKPLRGDILCLLVLTGVVLWFNYELLGGSQLPFFRDLAPFFYPMRISLMQSLRRWELPLWDRHMAMGFPLLANLQSETFYLPNLFLVFLPFIPAMQAIFVLHYLVAAAGSYKLLRQWNCLPFLSLIGAALFAFGGVTVSLSNLLNHFQAAVWLPWLLLWWERWLRQGSRGSLLATTFLSLTQFLAGSPEVYGMSLGLLALDGFRLKGGGEAIPYRRLLVRLFATQALVAGLAAIQILPTLELFLESRGRNPVSLGEGLRWSLHPLALFNLFFPDKEVDLNRIDGLRLVFISEVPLIVSLYLGAVSLFGICLWLVRAGGRELTVTLALLALSLICALGGNTPVYPFLFGRLPLLALVRFPEKYLFVSYVLLLFMAVRGLSLFFQPGRPLLKSEAFVLLAI
;
A
#
# COMPACT_ATOMS: atom_id res chain seq x y z
N MET A 1 2.54 11.26 -28.53
CA MET A 1 3.51 10.24 -28.99
C MET A 1 3.10 8.88 -28.42
N LYS A 2 2.69 7.94 -29.28
CA LYS A 2 2.21 6.59 -28.91
C LYS A 2 3.33 5.82 -28.20
N ILE A 3 3.07 5.36 -26.97
CA ILE A 3 3.95 4.47 -26.22
C ILE A 3 4.00 3.13 -27.00
N PRO A 4 5.18 2.53 -27.24
CA PRO A 4 5.26 1.26 -27.96
C PRO A 4 4.43 0.20 -27.25
N THR A 5 3.52 -0.43 -27.99
CA THR A 5 2.55 -1.42 -27.49
C THR A 5 3.17 -2.81 -27.27
N LYS A 6 4.42 -3.01 -27.68
CA LYS A 6 5.18 -4.24 -27.43
C LYS A 6 6.25 -4.01 -26.37
N PRO A 7 6.35 -4.86 -25.33
CA PRO A 7 7.46 -4.78 -24.38
C PRO A 7 8.78 -4.99 -25.13
N LEU A 8 9.77 -4.14 -24.85
CA LEU A 8 11.11 -4.34 -25.39
C LEU A 8 11.67 -5.66 -24.82
N ARG A 9 12.57 -6.35 -25.52
CA ARG A 9 13.16 -7.62 -25.05
C ARG A 9 13.71 -7.51 -23.61
N GLY A 10 14.30 -6.36 -23.27
CA GLY A 10 14.78 -6.06 -21.92
C GLY A 10 13.67 -5.98 -20.86
N ASP A 11 12.48 -5.50 -21.20
CA ASP A 11 11.36 -5.43 -20.24
C ASP A 11 10.84 -6.83 -19.89
N ILE A 12 10.82 -7.75 -20.86
CA ILE A 12 10.42 -9.15 -20.63
C ILE A 12 11.41 -9.81 -19.68
N LEU A 13 12.72 -9.66 -19.94
CA LEU A 13 13.75 -10.22 -19.08
C LEU A 13 13.64 -9.71 -17.63
N CYS A 14 13.46 -8.40 -17.43
CA CYS A 14 13.28 -7.85 -16.08
C CYS A 14 12.05 -8.42 -15.38
N LEU A 15 10.92 -8.59 -16.08
CA LEU A 15 9.71 -9.17 -15.49
C LEU A 15 9.89 -10.66 -15.15
N LEU A 16 10.63 -11.42 -15.97
CA LEU A 16 11.00 -12.80 -15.66
C LEU A 16 11.91 -12.88 -14.44
N VAL A 17 12.90 -11.99 -14.34
CA VAL A 17 13.77 -11.88 -13.15
C VAL A 17 12.95 -11.55 -11.91
N LEU A 18 12.04 -10.55 -11.97
CA LEU A 18 11.15 -10.24 -10.84
C LEU A 18 10.29 -11.42 -10.44
N THR A 19 9.73 -12.14 -11.42
CA THR A 19 8.93 -13.34 -11.16
C THR A 19 9.77 -14.40 -10.45
N GLY A 20 10.98 -14.66 -10.95
CA GLY A 20 11.92 -15.59 -10.32
C GLY A 20 12.29 -15.19 -8.88
N VAL A 21 12.54 -13.90 -8.63
CA VAL A 21 12.83 -13.39 -7.28
C VAL A 21 11.61 -13.51 -6.36
N VAL A 22 10.40 -13.25 -6.85
CA VAL A 22 9.16 -13.44 -6.06
C VAL A 22 8.97 -14.92 -5.70
N LEU A 23 9.17 -15.82 -6.66
CA LEU A 23 9.06 -17.26 -6.41
C LEU A 23 10.15 -17.75 -5.45
N TRP A 24 11.38 -17.26 -5.60
CA TRP A 24 12.47 -17.56 -4.67
C TRP A 24 12.21 -17.00 -3.27
N PHE A 25 11.73 -15.77 -3.14
CA PHE A 25 11.40 -15.18 -1.84
C PHE A 25 10.28 -15.95 -1.12
N ASN A 26 9.31 -16.49 -1.88
CA ASN A 26 8.20 -17.27 -1.37
C ASN A 26 8.43 -18.79 -1.47
N TYR A 27 9.68 -19.26 -1.62
CA TYR A 27 9.94 -20.68 -1.94
C TYR A 27 9.35 -21.67 -0.92
N GLU A 28 9.34 -21.32 0.37
CA GLU A 28 8.74 -22.14 1.44
C GLU A 28 7.22 -22.28 1.30
N LEU A 29 6.57 -21.32 0.64
CA LEU A 29 5.14 -21.36 0.32
C LEU A 29 4.85 -22.18 -0.96
N LEU A 30 5.85 -22.44 -1.79
CA LEU A 30 5.67 -23.15 -3.06
C LEU A 30 5.81 -24.65 -2.84
N GLY A 31 4.67 -25.36 -2.78
CA GLY A 31 4.64 -26.83 -2.71
C GLY A 31 4.79 -27.43 -1.30
N GLY A 32 4.94 -26.59 -0.27
CA GLY A 32 4.94 -27.01 1.13
C GLY A 32 3.55 -26.96 1.78
N SER A 33 3.45 -27.44 3.02
CA SER A 33 2.26 -27.30 3.88
C SER A 33 2.38 -26.11 4.86
N GLN A 34 3.29 -25.18 4.60
CA GLN A 34 3.62 -24.09 5.50
C GLN A 34 2.87 -22.81 5.14
N LEU A 35 2.49 -22.06 6.17
CA LEU A 35 1.92 -20.71 6.08
C LEU A 35 2.64 -19.80 7.06
N PRO A 36 2.79 -18.50 6.74
CA PRO A 36 3.24 -17.53 7.73
C PRO A 36 2.26 -17.51 8.90
N PHE A 37 2.73 -17.63 10.14
CA PHE A 37 1.87 -17.76 11.33
C PHE A 37 1.88 -16.52 12.24
N PHE A 38 2.73 -15.55 11.93
CA PHE A 38 3.05 -14.45 12.84
C PHE A 38 1.88 -13.47 13.09
N ARG A 39 1.67 -13.09 14.37
CA ARG A 39 0.65 -12.14 14.85
C ARG A 39 -0.76 -12.48 14.35
N ASP A 40 -1.49 -11.49 13.79
CA ASP A 40 -2.91 -11.54 13.47
C ASP A 40 -3.25 -12.58 12.40
N LEU A 41 -2.27 -13.08 11.65
CA LEU A 41 -2.49 -14.12 10.65
C LEU A 41 -3.19 -15.34 11.24
N ALA A 42 -2.66 -15.90 12.32
CA ALA A 42 -3.17 -17.12 12.92
C ALA A 42 -4.44 -16.95 13.77
N PRO A 43 -4.52 -16.00 14.72
CA PRO A 43 -5.67 -15.86 15.61
C PRO A 43 -6.83 -15.09 14.97
N PHE A 44 -6.60 -14.30 13.91
CA PHE A 44 -7.61 -13.41 13.35
C PHE A 44 -7.92 -13.70 11.87
N PHE A 45 -6.93 -13.62 10.97
CA PHE A 45 -7.21 -13.74 9.53
C PHE A 45 -7.54 -15.16 9.08
N TYR A 46 -6.78 -16.17 9.50
CA TYR A 46 -7.00 -17.55 9.03
C TYR A 46 -8.35 -18.14 9.47
N PRO A 47 -8.79 -18.01 10.73
CA PRO A 47 -10.12 -18.46 11.12
C PRO A 47 -11.22 -17.81 10.28
N MET A 48 -11.12 -16.49 10.08
CA MET A 48 -12.07 -15.74 9.26
C MET A 48 -12.07 -16.21 7.79
N ARG A 49 -10.90 -16.48 7.21
CA ARG A 49 -10.77 -17.01 5.84
C ARG A 49 -11.29 -18.44 5.72
N ILE A 50 -11.19 -19.26 6.77
CA ILE A 50 -11.78 -20.59 6.80
C ILE A 50 -13.32 -20.49 6.79
N SER A 51 -13.91 -19.63 7.62
CA SER A 51 -15.37 -19.39 7.63
C SER A 51 -15.87 -18.86 6.28
N LEU A 52 -15.13 -17.93 5.68
CA LEU A 52 -15.39 -17.44 4.32
C LEU A 52 -15.34 -18.59 3.30
N MET A 53 -14.26 -19.37 3.29
CA MET A 53 -14.07 -20.51 2.38
C MET A 53 -15.23 -21.50 2.47
N GLN A 54 -15.67 -21.84 3.69
CA GLN A 54 -16.77 -22.77 3.91
C GLN A 54 -18.10 -22.26 3.34
N SER A 55 -18.37 -20.95 3.43
CA SER A 55 -19.58 -20.33 2.89
C SER A 55 -19.53 -20.26 1.36
N LEU A 56 -18.40 -19.78 0.81
CA LEU A 56 -18.22 -19.65 -0.65
C LEU A 56 -18.32 -21.00 -1.37
N ARG A 57 -17.79 -22.08 -0.80
CA ARG A 57 -17.88 -23.43 -1.37
C ARG A 57 -19.29 -24.02 -1.35
N ARG A 58 -20.16 -23.52 -0.46
CA ARG A 58 -21.60 -23.86 -0.43
C ARG A 58 -22.44 -22.94 -1.32
N TRP A 59 -21.82 -21.95 -1.98
CA TRP A 59 -22.50 -20.90 -2.71
C TRP A 59 -23.43 -20.05 -1.84
N GLU A 60 -23.08 -19.91 -0.56
CA GLU A 60 -23.81 -19.12 0.42
C GLU A 60 -23.09 -17.80 0.69
N LEU A 61 -23.86 -16.73 0.88
CA LEU A 61 -23.30 -15.48 1.38
C LEU A 61 -22.91 -15.67 2.86
N PRO A 62 -21.67 -15.31 3.27
CA PRO A 62 -21.18 -15.48 4.63
C PRO A 62 -21.79 -14.44 5.59
N LEU A 63 -23.11 -14.44 5.78
CA LEU A 63 -23.81 -13.40 6.55
C LEU A 63 -23.42 -13.42 8.03
N TRP A 64 -23.27 -14.61 8.62
CA TRP A 64 -23.04 -14.80 10.05
C TRP A 64 -22.04 -15.92 10.31
N ASP A 65 -21.08 -15.67 11.21
CA ASP A 65 -20.15 -16.69 11.71
C ASP A 65 -20.39 -16.94 13.19
N ARG A 66 -20.85 -18.16 13.51
CA ARG A 66 -21.11 -18.62 14.89
C ARG A 66 -19.83 -18.91 15.70
N HIS A 67 -18.70 -19.05 15.01
CA HIS A 67 -17.42 -19.44 15.63
C HIS A 67 -16.60 -18.23 16.10
N MET A 68 -16.96 -17.03 15.68
CA MET A 68 -16.30 -15.79 16.05
C MET A 68 -17.12 -15.03 17.09
N ALA A 69 -16.53 -14.74 18.26
CA ALA A 69 -17.13 -13.88 19.29
C ALA A 69 -18.58 -14.24 19.70
N MET A 70 -18.92 -15.53 19.79
CA MET A 70 -20.29 -16.04 20.05
C MET A 70 -21.32 -15.70 18.96
N GLY A 71 -20.85 -15.33 17.77
CA GLY A 71 -21.67 -14.86 16.66
C GLY A 71 -21.19 -13.50 16.17
N PHE A 72 -20.82 -13.42 14.90
CA PHE A 72 -20.35 -12.17 14.29
C PHE A 72 -20.85 -12.02 12.84
N PRO A 73 -21.29 -10.82 12.40
CA PRO A 73 -21.77 -10.61 11.04
C PRO A 73 -20.59 -10.54 10.06
N LEU A 74 -20.21 -11.71 9.53
CA LEU A 74 -18.98 -11.88 8.76
C LEU A 74 -18.98 -11.06 7.45
N LEU A 75 -20.08 -11.06 6.68
CA LEU A 75 -20.18 -10.28 5.44
C LEU A 75 -20.02 -8.77 5.71
N ALA A 76 -20.63 -8.29 6.79
CA ALA A 76 -20.56 -6.89 7.17
C ALA A 76 -19.15 -6.47 7.61
N ASN A 77 -18.34 -7.40 8.10
CA ASN A 77 -16.95 -7.13 8.37
C ASN A 77 -16.18 -6.94 7.06
N LEU A 78 -15.69 -5.72 6.82
CA LEU A 78 -14.91 -5.40 5.63
C LEU A 78 -13.61 -6.22 5.53
N GLN A 79 -13.04 -6.63 6.67
CA GLN A 79 -11.83 -7.48 6.72
C GLN A 79 -12.12 -8.96 6.36
N SER A 80 -13.39 -9.35 6.24
CA SER A 80 -13.76 -10.66 5.69
C SER A 80 -13.35 -10.77 4.23
N GLU A 81 -13.28 -9.64 3.51
CA GLU A 81 -12.89 -9.58 2.10
C GLU A 81 -13.73 -10.51 1.22
N THR A 82 -15.02 -10.64 1.55
CA THR A 82 -15.93 -11.57 0.87
C THR A 82 -15.97 -11.34 -0.65
N PHE A 83 -15.97 -10.08 -1.08
CA PHE A 83 -15.99 -9.71 -2.50
C PHE A 83 -14.60 -9.41 -3.08
N TYR A 84 -13.53 -9.70 -2.34
CA TYR A 84 -12.18 -9.48 -2.81
C TYR A 84 -11.76 -10.59 -3.78
N LEU A 85 -11.58 -10.24 -5.06
CA LEU A 85 -11.43 -11.21 -6.14
C LEU A 85 -10.32 -12.27 -5.90
N PRO A 86 -9.14 -11.95 -5.33
CA PRO A 86 -8.14 -12.95 -5.00
C PRO A 86 -8.62 -14.05 -4.04
N ASN A 87 -9.65 -13.81 -3.22
CA ASN A 87 -10.22 -14.83 -2.34
C ASN A 87 -10.97 -15.93 -3.10
N LEU A 88 -11.17 -15.81 -4.42
CA LEU A 88 -11.67 -16.91 -5.25
C LEU A 88 -10.76 -18.15 -5.20
N PHE A 89 -9.46 -18.02 -4.88
CA PHE A 89 -8.61 -19.19 -4.65
C PHE A 89 -9.18 -20.12 -3.57
N LEU A 90 -9.90 -19.60 -2.58
CA LEU A 90 -10.53 -20.39 -1.50
C LEU A 90 -11.64 -21.31 -2.05
N VAL A 91 -12.26 -20.96 -3.18
CA VAL A 91 -13.28 -21.78 -3.83
C VAL A 91 -12.65 -23.00 -4.49
N PHE A 92 -11.53 -22.80 -5.20
CA PHE A 92 -10.95 -23.80 -6.10
C PHE A 92 -9.83 -24.64 -5.48
N LEU A 93 -9.12 -24.11 -4.48
CA LEU A 93 -7.96 -24.73 -3.86
C LEU A 93 -8.22 -25.05 -2.38
N PRO A 94 -7.62 -26.12 -1.80
CA PRO A 94 -7.62 -26.32 -0.36
C PRO A 94 -7.04 -25.09 0.37
N PHE A 95 -7.40 -24.92 1.64
CA PHE A 95 -7.12 -23.69 2.40
C PHE A 95 -5.65 -23.25 2.35
N ILE A 96 -4.70 -24.15 2.62
CA ILE A 96 -3.28 -23.83 2.64
C ILE A 96 -2.78 -23.38 1.25
N PRO A 97 -2.93 -24.18 0.17
CA PRO A 97 -2.59 -23.73 -1.19
C PRO A 97 -3.29 -22.44 -1.63
N ALA A 98 -4.55 -22.22 -1.22
CA ALA A 98 -5.26 -20.99 -1.52
C ALA A 98 -4.59 -19.77 -0.88
N MET A 99 -4.25 -19.85 0.41
CA MET A 99 -3.55 -18.79 1.12
C MET A 99 -2.14 -18.56 0.55
N GLN A 100 -1.40 -19.62 0.23
CA GLN A 100 -0.09 -19.52 -0.43
C GLN A 100 -0.20 -18.79 -1.78
N ALA A 101 -1.18 -19.17 -2.61
CA ALA A 101 -1.45 -18.52 -3.89
C ALA A 101 -1.81 -17.04 -3.71
N ILE A 102 -2.58 -16.69 -2.69
CA ILE A 102 -2.89 -15.31 -2.32
C ILE A 102 -1.58 -14.56 -2.01
N PHE A 103 -0.73 -15.03 -1.11
CA PHE A 103 0.54 -14.33 -0.79
C PHE A 103 1.41 -14.12 -2.03
N VAL A 104 1.66 -15.18 -2.80
CA VAL A 104 2.48 -15.11 -4.02
C VAL A 104 1.88 -14.15 -5.05
N LEU A 105 0.56 -14.17 -5.25
CA LEU A 105 -0.12 -13.24 -6.15
C LEU A 105 0.13 -11.79 -5.75
N HIS A 106 0.01 -11.45 -4.47
CA HIS A 106 0.15 -10.06 -4.01
C HIS A 106 1.58 -9.54 -4.17
N TYR A 107 2.59 -10.39 -3.93
CA TYR A 107 3.99 -10.03 -4.25
C TYR A 107 4.23 -9.86 -5.75
N LEU A 108 3.64 -10.71 -6.60
CA LEU A 108 3.70 -10.53 -8.06
C LEU A 108 3.02 -9.23 -8.50
N VAL A 109 1.86 -8.91 -7.94
CA VAL A 109 1.13 -7.66 -8.20
C VAL A 109 1.96 -6.45 -7.79
N ALA A 110 2.56 -6.46 -6.59
CA ALA A 110 3.43 -5.40 -6.09
C ALA A 110 4.63 -5.16 -7.00
N ALA A 111 5.35 -6.23 -7.34
CA ALA A 111 6.57 -6.18 -8.15
C ALA A 111 6.27 -5.76 -9.60
N ALA A 112 5.31 -6.41 -10.26
CA ALA A 112 4.98 -6.12 -11.65
C ALA A 112 4.36 -4.71 -11.80
N GLY A 113 3.51 -4.29 -10.85
CA GLY A 113 2.90 -2.96 -10.85
C GLY A 113 3.92 -1.87 -10.70
N SER A 114 4.82 -2.02 -9.72
CA SER A 114 5.92 -1.07 -9.50
C SER A 114 6.83 -0.98 -10.70
N TYR A 115 7.21 -2.12 -11.29
CA TYR A 115 8.02 -2.14 -12.51
C TYR A 115 7.33 -1.36 -13.63
N LYS A 116 6.07 -1.67 -13.93
CA LYS A 116 5.32 -1.01 -15.02
C LYS A 116 5.12 0.49 -14.76
N LEU A 117 4.88 0.90 -13.52
CA LEU A 117 4.76 2.31 -13.14
C LEU A 117 6.07 3.05 -13.39
N LEU A 118 7.20 2.49 -12.95
CA LEU A 118 8.53 3.09 -13.18
C LEU A 118 8.88 3.16 -14.66
N ARG A 119 8.48 2.18 -15.46
CA ARG A 119 8.62 2.24 -16.93
C ARG A 119 7.74 3.32 -17.55
N GLN A 120 6.53 3.57 -17.02
CA GLN A 120 5.70 4.70 -17.43
C GLN A 120 6.35 6.05 -17.07
N TRP A 121 7.07 6.10 -15.96
CA TRP A 121 7.95 7.21 -15.58
C TRP A 121 9.33 7.17 -16.24
N ASN A 122 9.46 6.56 -17.42
CA ASN A 122 10.66 6.51 -18.27
C ASN A 122 11.98 6.08 -17.58
N CYS A 123 11.94 5.49 -16.37
CA CYS A 123 13.11 4.95 -15.68
C CYS A 123 13.73 3.82 -16.51
N LEU A 124 15.06 3.66 -16.55
CA LEU A 124 15.69 2.53 -17.26
C LEU A 124 15.15 1.17 -16.76
N PRO A 125 15.16 0.11 -17.60
CA PRO A 125 14.69 -1.22 -17.19
C PRO A 125 15.32 -1.73 -15.89
N PHE A 126 16.63 -1.58 -15.71
CA PHE A 126 17.30 -2.04 -14.48
C PHE A 126 16.95 -1.17 -13.26
N LEU A 127 16.74 0.13 -13.42
CA LEU A 127 16.27 1.00 -12.33
C LEU A 127 14.83 0.68 -11.94
N SER A 128 14.01 0.31 -12.92
CA SER A 128 12.64 -0.14 -12.70
C SER A 128 12.61 -1.49 -11.99
N LEU A 129 13.56 -2.38 -12.29
CA LEU A 129 13.77 -3.64 -11.58
C LEU A 129 14.14 -3.38 -10.11
N ILE A 130 15.11 -2.49 -9.85
CA ILE A 130 15.52 -2.10 -8.49
C ILE A 130 14.33 -1.50 -7.72
N GLY A 131 13.65 -0.50 -8.28
CA GLY A 131 12.53 0.15 -7.60
C GLY A 131 11.36 -0.81 -7.34
N ALA A 132 11.09 -1.74 -8.25
CA ALA A 132 10.10 -2.80 -8.04
C ALA A 132 10.49 -3.73 -6.87
N ALA A 133 11.78 -4.09 -6.77
CA ALA A 133 12.27 -4.89 -5.67
C ALA A 133 12.18 -4.13 -4.32
N LEU A 134 12.56 -2.85 -4.30
CA LEU A 134 12.48 -2.01 -3.10
C LEU A 134 11.03 -1.86 -2.58
N PHE A 135 10.03 -1.77 -3.48
CA PHE A 135 8.61 -1.74 -3.09
C PHE A 135 8.08 -3.11 -2.66
N ALA A 136 8.32 -4.16 -3.44
CA ALA A 136 7.74 -5.48 -3.18
C ALA A 136 8.37 -6.18 -1.97
N PHE A 137 9.69 -6.01 -1.77
CA PHE A 137 10.46 -6.69 -0.73
C PHE A 137 11.02 -5.75 0.34
N GLY A 138 10.68 -4.46 0.30
CA GLY A 138 11.03 -3.55 1.37
C GLY A 138 10.32 -3.92 2.67
N GLY A 139 10.95 -3.55 3.77
CA GLY A 139 10.55 -3.91 5.13
C GLY A 139 9.09 -3.61 5.42
N VAL A 140 8.56 -2.46 4.96
CA VAL A 140 7.16 -2.09 5.20
C VAL A 140 6.22 -3.07 4.51
N THR A 141 6.38 -3.33 3.21
CA THR A 141 5.53 -4.28 2.46
C THR A 141 5.62 -5.69 3.03
N VAL A 142 6.84 -6.16 3.36
CA VAL A 142 7.04 -7.47 3.98
C VAL A 142 6.42 -7.52 5.36
N SER A 143 6.53 -6.46 6.16
CA SER A 143 5.92 -6.40 7.49
C SER A 143 4.42 -6.42 7.40
N LEU A 144 3.82 -5.67 6.47
CA LEU A 144 2.37 -5.67 6.27
C LEU A 144 1.83 -7.07 5.96
N SER A 145 2.64 -8.02 5.48
CA SER A 145 2.19 -9.39 5.22
C SER A 145 1.60 -10.09 6.46
N ASN A 146 1.94 -9.64 7.68
CA ASN A 146 1.32 -10.11 8.93
C ASN A 146 0.02 -9.38 9.31
N LEU A 147 -0.30 -8.28 8.63
CA LEU A 147 -1.53 -7.49 8.69
C LEU A 147 -2.24 -7.61 7.34
N LEU A 148 -2.80 -8.79 7.08
CA LEU A 148 -3.11 -9.29 5.74
C LEU A 148 -3.94 -8.31 4.88
N ASN A 149 -4.98 -7.72 5.45
CA ASN A 149 -5.83 -6.72 4.77
C ASN A 149 -5.04 -5.46 4.33
N HIS A 150 -4.12 -4.98 5.17
CA HIS A 150 -3.27 -3.83 4.84
C HIS A 150 -2.27 -4.18 3.73
N PHE A 151 -1.66 -5.36 3.77
CA PHE A 151 -0.81 -5.86 2.69
C PHE A 151 -1.57 -6.00 1.38
N GLN A 152 -2.73 -6.67 1.40
CA GLN A 152 -3.54 -6.89 0.22
C GLN A 152 -4.00 -5.58 -0.41
N ALA A 153 -4.28 -4.54 0.39
CA ALA A 153 -4.58 -3.21 -0.14
C ALA A 153 -3.33 -2.50 -0.70
N ALA A 154 -2.23 -2.49 0.05
CA ALA A 154 -1.03 -1.72 -0.29
C ALA A 154 -0.43 -2.10 -1.65
N VAL A 155 -0.41 -3.39 -2.00
CA VAL A 155 0.27 -3.88 -3.22
C VAL A 155 -0.37 -3.40 -4.53
N TRP A 156 -1.62 -2.93 -4.51
CA TRP A 156 -2.31 -2.42 -5.70
C TRP A 156 -1.94 -0.98 -6.03
N LEU A 157 -1.36 -0.22 -5.09
CA LEU A 157 -1.04 1.19 -5.27
C LEU A 157 -0.25 1.48 -6.57
N PRO A 158 0.79 0.71 -6.95
CA PRO A 158 1.54 1.01 -8.16
C PRO A 158 0.72 0.88 -9.45
N TRP A 159 -0.13 -0.15 -9.53
CA TRP A 159 -1.06 -0.31 -10.65
C TRP A 159 -2.11 0.80 -10.67
N LEU A 160 -2.61 1.17 -9.50
CA LEU A 160 -3.60 2.23 -9.36
C LEU A 160 -3.04 3.57 -9.82
N LEU A 161 -1.83 3.96 -9.39
CA LEU A 161 -1.13 5.15 -9.88
C LEU A 161 -0.93 5.10 -11.41
N LEU A 162 -0.48 3.96 -11.94
CA LEU A 162 -0.23 3.80 -13.38
C LEU A 162 -1.48 4.11 -14.22
N TRP A 163 -2.62 3.52 -13.85
CA TRP A 163 -3.87 3.71 -14.60
C TRP A 163 -4.57 5.02 -14.28
N TRP A 164 -4.40 5.53 -13.06
CA TRP A 164 -4.83 6.87 -12.67
C TRP A 164 -4.19 7.94 -13.55
N GLU A 165 -2.87 7.91 -13.73
CA GLU A 165 -2.19 8.86 -14.62
C GLU A 165 -2.69 8.76 -16.06
N ARG A 166 -2.96 7.54 -16.54
CA ARG A 166 -3.55 7.34 -17.88
C ARG A 166 -4.97 7.88 -17.96
N TRP A 167 -5.77 7.71 -16.90
CA TRP A 167 -7.10 8.28 -16.80
C TRP A 167 -7.04 9.81 -16.80
N LEU A 168 -6.13 10.42 -16.04
CA LEU A 168 -5.90 11.86 -15.99
C LEU A 168 -5.37 12.48 -17.29
N ARG A 169 -4.53 11.77 -18.04
CA ARG A 169 -3.99 12.28 -19.31
C ARG A 169 -4.92 12.02 -20.49
N GLN A 170 -5.39 10.78 -20.64
CA GLN A 170 -6.10 10.34 -21.85
C GLN A 170 -7.61 10.49 -21.75
N GLY A 171 -8.19 10.36 -20.56
CA GLY A 171 -9.65 10.42 -20.39
C GLY A 171 -10.43 9.36 -21.16
N SER A 172 -9.82 8.20 -21.48
CA SER A 172 -10.49 7.14 -22.24
C SER A 172 -11.36 6.26 -21.33
N ARG A 173 -12.42 5.64 -21.90
CA ARG A 173 -13.28 4.70 -21.16
C ARG A 173 -12.47 3.54 -20.55
N GLY A 174 -11.48 3.04 -21.28
CA GLY A 174 -10.61 1.95 -20.81
C GLY A 174 -9.79 2.34 -19.57
N SER A 175 -9.25 3.56 -19.52
CA SER A 175 -8.49 3.99 -18.33
C SER A 175 -9.39 4.31 -17.13
N LEU A 176 -10.61 4.82 -17.35
CA LEU A 176 -11.64 4.93 -16.31
C LEU A 176 -11.95 3.55 -15.72
N LEU A 177 -12.34 2.59 -16.56
CA LEU A 177 -12.70 1.23 -16.11
C LEU A 177 -11.55 0.54 -15.37
N ALA A 178 -10.31 0.64 -15.88
CA ALA A 178 -9.15 0.08 -15.21
C ALA A 178 -8.87 0.74 -13.85
N THR A 179 -8.98 2.07 -13.77
CA THR A 179 -8.79 2.80 -12.49
C THR A 179 -9.88 2.43 -11.50
N THR A 180 -11.15 2.43 -11.93
CA THR A 180 -12.29 2.02 -11.10
C THR A 180 -12.15 0.59 -10.61
N PHE A 181 -11.77 -0.36 -11.48
CA PHE A 181 -11.56 -1.75 -11.10
C PHE A 181 -10.43 -1.90 -10.07
N LEU A 182 -9.31 -1.22 -10.24
CA LEU A 182 -8.17 -1.27 -9.31
C LEU A 182 -8.50 -0.59 -7.98
N SER A 183 -9.21 0.54 -8.00
CA SER A 183 -9.70 1.20 -6.79
C SER A 183 -10.71 0.32 -6.05
N LEU A 184 -11.66 -0.30 -6.75
CA LEU A 184 -12.63 -1.23 -6.18
C LEU A 184 -11.92 -2.43 -5.54
N THR A 185 -10.97 -3.03 -6.26
CA THR A 185 -10.19 -4.17 -5.76
C THR A 185 -9.43 -3.79 -4.49
N GLN A 186 -8.77 -2.63 -4.48
CA GLN A 186 -8.04 -2.16 -3.30
C GLN A 186 -8.95 -1.84 -2.11
N PHE A 187 -10.13 -1.26 -2.35
CA PHE A 187 -11.11 -1.00 -1.30
C PHE A 187 -11.64 -2.30 -0.69
N LEU A 188 -11.98 -3.29 -1.53
CA LEU A 188 -12.48 -4.59 -1.11
C LEU A 188 -11.42 -5.47 -0.43
N ALA A 189 -10.14 -5.08 -0.48
CA ALA A 189 -9.05 -5.72 0.25
C ALA A 189 -9.08 -5.49 1.78
N GLY A 190 -10.13 -4.87 2.32
CA GLY A 190 -10.34 -4.90 3.77
C GLY A 190 -9.67 -3.80 4.57
N SER A 191 -9.09 -2.77 3.92
CA SER A 191 -8.29 -1.74 4.59
C SER A 191 -8.65 -0.31 4.14
N PRO A 192 -9.70 0.31 4.74
CA PRO A 192 -10.11 1.68 4.44
C PRO A 192 -9.02 2.74 4.60
N GLU A 193 -8.12 2.55 5.58
CA GLU A 193 -7.10 3.54 5.91
C GLU A 193 -6.01 3.58 4.83
N VAL A 194 -5.50 2.42 4.42
CA VAL A 194 -4.57 2.31 3.27
C VAL A 194 -5.24 2.80 1.99
N TYR A 195 -6.52 2.48 1.77
CA TYR A 195 -7.26 2.99 0.62
C TYR A 195 -7.35 4.52 0.62
N GLY A 196 -7.68 5.13 1.77
CA GLY A 196 -7.71 6.58 1.94
C GLY A 196 -6.35 7.25 1.72
N MET A 197 -5.27 6.64 2.25
CA MET A 197 -3.90 7.09 1.98
C MET A 197 -3.55 7.01 0.49
N SER A 198 -3.94 5.94 -0.19
CA SER A 198 -3.78 5.79 -1.63
C SER A 198 -4.55 6.88 -2.41
N LEU A 199 -5.76 7.25 -2.01
CA LEU A 199 -6.49 8.37 -2.62
C LEU A 199 -5.77 9.71 -2.40
N GLY A 200 -5.19 9.91 -1.21
CA GLY A 200 -4.31 11.05 -0.93
C GLY A 200 -3.12 11.09 -1.89
N LEU A 201 -2.44 9.95 -2.08
CA LEU A 201 -1.34 9.81 -3.04
C LEU A 201 -1.78 10.05 -4.49
N LEU A 202 -2.98 9.60 -4.90
CA LEU A 202 -3.54 9.89 -6.22
C LEU A 202 -3.79 11.39 -6.42
N ALA A 203 -4.31 12.08 -5.40
CA ALA A 203 -4.53 13.52 -5.45
C ALA A 203 -3.20 14.28 -5.55
N LEU A 204 -2.20 13.90 -4.74
CA LEU A 204 -0.83 14.44 -4.78
C LEU A 204 -0.17 14.23 -6.14
N ASP A 205 -0.30 13.03 -6.72
CA ASP A 205 0.21 12.73 -8.05
C ASP A 205 -0.51 13.56 -9.13
N GLY A 206 -1.84 13.72 -9.01
CA GLY A 206 -2.61 14.58 -9.90
C GLY A 206 -2.17 16.05 -9.86
N PHE A 207 -1.87 16.57 -8.67
CA PHE A 207 -1.31 17.92 -8.50
C PHE A 207 0.08 18.04 -9.12
N ARG A 208 0.94 17.03 -8.92
CA ARG A 208 2.27 16.95 -9.55
C ARG A 208 2.18 16.99 -11.07
N LEU A 209 1.23 16.28 -11.68
CA LEU A 209 1.09 16.21 -13.14
C LEU A 209 0.66 17.53 -13.80
N LYS A 210 -0.16 18.34 -13.12
CA LYS A 210 -0.51 19.70 -13.58
C LYS A 210 0.73 20.56 -13.77
N GLY A 211 1.73 20.32 -12.93
CA GLY A 211 2.92 21.12 -12.85
C GLY A 211 3.79 21.15 -14.09
N GLY A 212 4.19 19.99 -14.59
CA GLY A 212 5.22 19.95 -15.64
C GLY A 212 4.62 19.99 -17.05
N GLY A 213 4.05 21.12 -17.44
CA GLY A 213 3.73 21.45 -18.84
C GLY A 213 2.49 20.78 -19.43
N GLU A 214 2.01 19.64 -18.90
CA GLU A 214 0.71 19.05 -19.23
C GLU A 214 -0.36 19.55 -18.25
N ALA A 215 -0.76 20.82 -18.39
CA ALA A 215 -1.67 21.49 -17.44
C ALA A 215 -3.07 20.85 -17.39
N ILE A 216 -3.25 19.84 -16.52
CA ILE A 216 -4.55 19.29 -16.17
C ILE A 216 -5.24 20.28 -15.20
N PRO A 217 -6.41 20.84 -15.53
CA PRO A 217 -7.08 21.78 -14.63
C PRO A 217 -7.58 21.08 -13.36
N TYR A 218 -7.56 21.77 -12.21
CA TYR A 218 -8.00 21.22 -10.91
C TYR A 218 -9.43 20.65 -10.98
N ARG A 219 -10.32 21.32 -11.71
CA ARG A 219 -11.67 20.82 -11.97
C ARG A 219 -11.66 19.43 -12.61
N ARG A 220 -10.78 19.18 -13.59
CA ARG A 220 -10.69 17.87 -14.26
C ARG A 220 -10.14 16.81 -13.30
N LEU A 221 -9.13 17.14 -12.49
CA LEU A 221 -8.60 16.26 -11.44
C LEU A 221 -9.71 15.84 -10.47
N LEU A 222 -10.41 16.82 -9.89
CA LEU A 222 -11.46 16.59 -8.90
C LEU A 222 -12.65 15.84 -9.50
N VAL A 223 -13.12 16.22 -10.69
CA VAL A 223 -14.21 15.52 -11.39
C VAL A 223 -13.84 14.07 -11.69
N ARG A 224 -12.61 13.82 -12.14
CA ARG A 224 -12.16 12.46 -12.46
C ARG A 224 -11.97 11.60 -11.22
N LEU A 225 -11.43 12.17 -10.14
CA LEU A 225 -11.33 11.49 -8.86
C LEU A 225 -12.74 11.15 -8.36
N PHE A 226 -13.63 12.14 -8.28
CA PHE A 226 -14.99 11.97 -7.82
C PHE A 226 -15.77 10.95 -8.67
N ALA A 227 -15.70 11.04 -10.01
CA ALA A 227 -16.38 10.10 -10.91
C ALA A 227 -15.90 8.66 -10.69
N THR A 228 -14.59 8.44 -10.56
CA THR A 228 -14.05 7.11 -10.25
C THR A 228 -14.58 6.62 -8.90
N GLN A 229 -14.59 7.47 -7.86
CA GLN A 229 -15.00 7.09 -6.51
C GLN A 229 -16.51 6.88 -6.37
N ALA A 230 -17.33 7.63 -7.12
CA ALA A 230 -18.77 7.40 -7.19
C ALA A 230 -19.08 6.02 -7.81
N LEU A 231 -18.35 5.63 -8.86
CA LEU A 231 -18.48 4.29 -9.44
C LEU A 231 -18.03 3.20 -8.46
N VAL A 232 -16.91 3.40 -7.76
CA VAL A 232 -16.43 2.45 -6.73
C VAL A 232 -17.46 2.31 -5.62
N ALA A 233 -18.01 3.42 -5.10
CA ALA A 233 -19.03 3.39 -4.04
C ALA A 233 -20.31 2.67 -4.49
N GLY A 234 -20.76 2.90 -5.74
CA GLY A 234 -21.91 2.20 -6.31
C GLY A 234 -21.67 0.69 -6.46
N LEU A 235 -20.52 0.29 -6.98
CA LEU A 235 -20.17 -1.12 -7.18
C LEU A 235 -19.88 -1.84 -5.86
N ALA A 236 -19.26 -1.16 -4.90
CA ALA A 236 -18.97 -1.68 -3.57
C ALA A 236 -20.16 -1.55 -2.60
N ALA A 237 -21.32 -1.04 -3.03
CA ALA A 237 -22.47 -0.83 -2.15
C ALA A 237 -22.90 -2.11 -1.39
N ILE A 238 -22.77 -3.26 -2.05
CA ILE A 238 -23.03 -4.59 -1.46
C ILE A 238 -22.14 -4.90 -0.24
N GLN A 239 -20.96 -4.28 -0.16
CA GLN A 239 -20.05 -4.38 0.99
C GLN A 239 -20.18 -3.16 1.91
N ILE A 240 -20.28 -1.95 1.35
CA ILE A 240 -20.34 -0.70 2.10
C ILE A 240 -21.57 -0.65 3.00
N LEU A 241 -22.75 -1.01 2.49
CA LEU A 241 -23.99 -0.88 3.27
C LEU A 241 -23.99 -1.78 4.52
N PRO A 242 -23.69 -3.10 4.42
CA PRO A 242 -23.58 -3.93 5.62
C PRO A 242 -22.46 -3.48 6.56
N THR A 243 -21.31 -3.03 6.03
CA THR A 243 -20.23 -2.51 6.87
C THR A 243 -20.64 -1.24 7.62
N LEU A 244 -21.40 -0.34 7.01
CA LEU A 244 -21.93 0.84 7.67
C LEU A 244 -22.94 0.49 8.76
N GLU A 245 -23.85 -0.45 8.50
CA GLU A 245 -24.77 -0.98 9.51
C GLU A 245 -24.02 -1.53 10.72
N LEU A 246 -23.04 -2.42 10.48
CA LEU A 246 -22.19 -2.96 11.55
C LEU A 246 -21.43 -1.86 12.28
N PHE A 247 -20.87 -0.87 11.57
CA PHE A 247 -20.14 0.22 12.18
C PHE A 247 -21.02 1.02 13.16
N LEU A 248 -22.27 1.31 12.77
CA LEU A 248 -23.25 2.03 13.59
C LEU A 248 -23.68 1.27 14.84
N GLU A 249 -23.72 -0.06 14.79
CA GLU A 249 -24.03 -0.95 15.91
C GLU A 249 -22.80 -1.32 16.77
N SER A 250 -21.60 -1.04 16.26
CA SER A 250 -20.35 -1.38 16.94
C SER A 250 -19.88 -0.29 17.91
N ARG A 251 -18.91 -0.66 18.77
CA ARG A 251 -18.11 0.31 19.55
C ARG A 251 -17.41 1.36 18.67
N GLY A 252 -17.24 1.09 17.37
CA GLY A 252 -16.65 2.00 16.39
C GLY A 252 -17.44 3.30 16.19
N ARG A 253 -18.73 3.34 16.55
CA ARG A 253 -19.56 4.56 16.52
C ARG A 253 -19.04 5.66 17.44
N ASN A 254 -18.40 5.30 18.55
CA ASN A 254 -17.87 6.27 19.50
C ASN A 254 -16.47 6.74 19.06
N PRO A 255 -16.16 8.04 19.21
CA PRO A 255 -14.81 8.54 18.95
C PRO A 255 -13.76 7.74 19.72
N VAL A 256 -12.68 7.38 19.04
CA VAL A 256 -11.57 6.67 19.66
C VAL A 256 -10.96 7.57 20.73
N SER A 257 -10.77 7.02 21.94
CA SER A 257 -10.11 7.76 23.02
C SER A 257 -8.69 8.15 22.62
N LEU A 258 -8.17 9.27 23.15
CA LEU A 258 -6.80 9.71 22.81
C LEU A 258 -5.76 8.62 23.11
N GLY A 259 -5.89 7.91 24.23
CA GLY A 259 -4.96 6.82 24.59
C GLY A 259 -4.98 5.66 23.58
N GLU A 260 -6.16 5.26 23.11
CA GLU A 260 -6.29 4.22 22.08
C GLU A 260 -5.85 4.73 20.69
N GLY A 261 -6.13 5.99 20.37
CA GLY A 261 -5.77 6.62 19.10
C GLY A 261 -4.27 6.85 18.93
N LEU A 262 -3.53 7.01 20.03
CA LEU A 262 -2.07 7.15 20.05
C LEU A 262 -1.33 5.81 20.23
N ARG A 263 -2.04 4.70 20.45
CA ARG A 263 -1.43 3.37 20.53
C ARG A 263 -0.68 3.06 19.24
N TRP A 264 0.46 2.37 19.34
CA TRP A 264 1.35 2.12 18.20
C TRP A 264 1.68 3.40 17.42
N SER A 265 2.13 4.41 18.19
CA SER A 265 2.86 5.55 17.64
C SER A 265 4.27 5.10 17.26
N LEU A 266 4.77 5.53 16.10
CA LEU A 266 6.12 5.20 15.67
C LEU A 266 7.14 5.73 16.70
N HIS A 267 7.97 4.83 17.22
CA HIS A 267 9.07 5.20 18.09
C HIS A 267 10.18 5.91 17.28
N PRO A 268 10.69 7.08 17.70
CA PRO A 268 11.68 7.83 16.93
C PRO A 268 12.94 7.02 16.56
N LEU A 269 13.44 6.18 17.48
CA LEU A 269 14.61 5.32 17.22
C LEU A 269 14.35 4.26 16.15
N ALA A 270 13.10 3.88 15.88
CA ALA A 270 12.79 2.94 14.81
C ALA A 270 13.10 3.53 13.41
N LEU A 271 13.26 4.85 13.27
CA LEU A 271 13.67 5.47 12.00
C LEU A 271 15.09 5.04 11.57
N PHE A 272 15.97 4.67 12.49
CA PHE A 272 17.26 4.07 12.12
C PHE A 272 17.08 2.76 11.36
N ASN A 273 15.99 2.02 11.62
CA ASN A 273 15.68 0.80 10.88
C ASN A 273 15.38 1.04 9.40
N LEU A 274 15.09 2.26 8.95
CA LEU A 274 14.94 2.56 7.52
C LEU A 274 16.17 2.15 6.70
N PHE A 275 17.36 2.27 7.27
CA PHE A 275 18.62 2.06 6.56
C PHE A 275 19.50 0.97 7.17
N PHE A 276 19.25 0.58 8.42
CA PHE A 276 20.04 -0.44 9.12
C PHE A 276 19.13 -1.60 9.56
N PRO A 277 19.49 -2.85 9.27
CA PRO A 277 18.79 -4.00 9.84
C PRO A 277 18.98 -4.00 11.36
N ASP A 278 17.90 -4.20 12.11
CA ASP A 278 17.88 -4.08 13.57
C ASP A 278 17.17 -5.25 14.26
N LYS A 279 17.05 -6.39 13.57
CA LYS A 279 16.24 -7.53 13.99
C LYS A 279 17.00 -8.82 13.95
N GLU A 280 16.79 -9.62 14.98
CA GLU A 280 17.20 -11.00 15.06
C GLU A 280 16.00 -11.87 15.42
N VAL A 281 15.94 -13.07 14.86
CA VAL A 281 14.93 -14.07 15.25
C VAL A 281 15.31 -14.60 16.62
N ASP A 282 14.39 -14.51 17.58
CA ASP A 282 14.58 -15.03 18.94
C ASP A 282 13.37 -15.87 19.33
N LEU A 283 13.50 -17.17 19.16
CA LEU A 283 12.44 -18.15 19.41
C LEU A 283 12.10 -18.30 20.90
N ASN A 284 12.92 -17.76 21.81
CA ASN A 284 12.63 -17.79 23.24
C ASN A 284 11.61 -16.72 23.65
N ARG A 285 11.32 -15.75 22.78
CA ARG A 285 10.36 -14.70 23.04
C ARG A 285 9.01 -15.04 22.43
N ILE A 286 7.93 -14.63 23.11
CA ILE A 286 6.55 -14.83 22.63
C ILE A 286 6.32 -14.13 21.28
N ASP A 287 6.99 -13.00 21.07
CA ASP A 287 6.96 -12.23 19.83
C ASP A 287 7.96 -12.74 18.77
N GLY A 288 8.78 -13.75 19.06
CA GLY A 288 9.72 -14.38 18.13
C GLY A 288 10.83 -13.46 17.61
N LEU A 289 10.97 -12.25 18.15
CA LEU A 289 11.80 -11.19 17.60
C LEU A 289 12.57 -10.46 18.70
N ARG A 290 13.87 -10.30 18.49
CA ARG A 290 14.70 -9.36 19.25
C ARG A 290 14.97 -8.14 18.39
N LEU A 291 14.57 -6.98 18.92
CA LEU A 291 14.75 -5.67 18.27
C LEU A 291 15.92 -4.93 18.93
N VAL A 292 16.77 -4.29 18.13
CA VAL A 292 17.98 -3.60 18.61
C VAL A 292 17.69 -2.16 19.03
N PHE A 293 16.85 -1.43 18.29
CA PHE A 293 16.60 0.00 18.56
C PHE A 293 15.44 0.27 19.51
N ILE A 294 14.53 -0.69 19.71
CA ILE A 294 13.31 -0.54 20.51
C ILE A 294 13.02 -1.83 21.30
N SER A 295 12.26 -1.69 22.39
CA SER A 295 11.97 -2.82 23.30
C SER A 295 10.61 -3.46 23.08
N GLU A 296 9.68 -2.77 22.42
CA GLU A 296 8.33 -3.24 22.12
C GLU A 296 8.17 -3.51 20.63
N VAL A 297 7.36 -4.52 20.29
CA VAL A 297 7.17 -4.90 18.89
C VAL A 297 6.23 -3.89 18.21
N PRO A 298 6.70 -3.14 17.20
CA PRO A 298 5.93 -2.08 16.57
C PRO A 298 4.85 -2.64 15.64
N LEU A 299 3.85 -1.85 15.22
CA LEU A 299 2.81 -2.34 14.31
C LEU A 299 3.44 -2.80 12.99
N ILE A 300 4.32 -1.98 12.42
CA ILE A 300 5.09 -2.31 11.22
C ILE A 300 6.45 -2.78 11.69
N VAL A 301 6.62 -4.11 11.71
CA VAL A 301 7.81 -4.77 12.28
C VAL A 301 9.10 -4.16 11.75
N SER A 302 9.25 -4.08 10.43
CA SER A 302 10.45 -3.60 9.73
C SER A 302 10.16 -2.43 8.82
N LEU A 303 11.01 -1.41 8.93
CA LEU A 303 11.02 -0.22 8.07
C LEU A 303 12.14 -0.27 7.04
N TYR A 304 12.97 -1.31 7.05
CA TYR A 304 14.17 -1.41 6.22
C TYR A 304 13.87 -1.23 4.73
N LEU A 305 14.41 -0.17 4.15
CA LEU A 305 14.14 0.24 2.77
C LEU A 305 15.12 -0.40 1.76
N GLY A 306 16.25 -0.92 2.23
CA GLY A 306 17.34 -1.45 1.41
C GLY A 306 18.52 -0.47 1.32
N ALA A 307 19.76 -0.97 1.42
CA ALA A 307 20.95 -0.10 1.40
C ALA A 307 21.05 0.78 0.13
N VAL A 308 20.60 0.26 -1.02
CA VAL A 308 20.56 0.99 -2.30
C VAL A 308 19.65 2.22 -2.24
N SER A 309 18.60 2.20 -1.43
CA SER A 309 17.68 3.34 -1.32
C SER A 309 18.35 4.55 -0.67
N LEU A 310 19.25 4.34 0.31
CA LEU A 310 20.01 5.42 0.95
C LEU A 310 20.86 6.16 -0.09
N PHE A 311 21.58 5.41 -0.93
CA PHE A 311 22.36 5.99 -2.02
C PHE A 311 21.47 6.79 -2.98
N GLY A 312 20.33 6.23 -3.39
CA GLY A 312 19.35 6.93 -4.22
C GLY A 312 18.82 8.23 -3.58
N ILE A 313 18.47 8.20 -2.30
CA ILE A 313 17.97 9.36 -1.57
C ILE A 313 19.05 10.44 -1.46
N CYS A 314 20.31 10.08 -1.15
CA CYS A 314 21.42 11.03 -1.11
C CYS A 314 21.64 11.70 -2.48
N LEU A 315 21.59 10.93 -3.57
CA LEU A 315 21.69 11.47 -4.93
C LEU A 315 20.52 12.42 -5.25
N TRP A 316 19.32 12.10 -4.77
CA TRP A 316 18.15 12.94 -4.93
C TRP A 316 18.30 14.27 -4.17
N LEU A 317 18.74 14.24 -2.91
CA LEU A 317 18.97 15.45 -2.11
C LEU A 317 19.94 16.44 -2.77
N VAL A 318 20.95 15.93 -3.48
CA VAL A 318 21.97 16.76 -4.16
C VAL A 318 21.50 17.25 -5.54
N ARG A 319 20.69 16.46 -6.26
CA ARG A 319 20.35 16.74 -7.67
C ARG A 319 18.91 17.18 -7.92
N ALA A 320 18.01 17.04 -6.95
CA ALA A 320 16.63 17.47 -7.10
C ALA A 320 16.53 18.98 -7.21
N GLY A 321 15.61 19.48 -8.03
CA GLY A 321 15.30 20.91 -8.06
C GLY A 321 14.73 21.36 -6.72
N GLY A 322 15.05 22.58 -6.28
CA GLY A 322 14.69 23.09 -4.94
C GLY A 322 13.20 22.94 -4.60
N ARG A 323 12.30 23.14 -5.57
CA ARG A 323 10.85 22.94 -5.36
C ARG A 323 10.46 21.48 -5.12
N GLU A 324 11.00 20.56 -5.94
CA GLU A 324 10.75 19.11 -5.79
C GLU A 324 11.22 18.65 -4.41
N LEU A 325 12.41 19.11 -4.01
CA LEU A 325 12.97 18.89 -2.69
C LEU A 325 12.03 19.38 -1.58
N THR A 326 11.65 20.67 -1.60
CA THR A 326 10.81 21.27 -0.55
C THR A 326 9.46 20.58 -0.42
N VAL A 327 8.74 20.34 -1.52
CA VAL A 327 7.38 19.76 -1.43
C VAL A 327 7.46 18.28 -1.01
N THR A 328 8.39 17.50 -1.56
CA THR A 328 8.53 16.08 -1.18
C THR A 328 8.95 15.93 0.28
N LEU A 329 9.89 16.76 0.75
CA LEU A 329 10.31 16.77 2.16
C LEU A 329 9.19 17.26 3.09
N ALA A 330 8.40 18.26 2.68
CA ALA A 330 7.26 18.72 3.47
C ALA A 330 6.18 17.63 3.61
N LEU A 331 5.89 16.90 2.53
CA LEU A 331 4.95 15.76 2.55
C LEU A 331 5.50 14.60 3.40
N LEU A 332 6.79 14.30 3.27
CA LEU A 332 7.46 13.30 4.09
C LEU A 332 7.39 13.68 5.58
N ALA A 333 7.71 14.94 5.91
CA ALA A 333 7.67 15.44 7.27
C ALA A 333 6.25 15.39 7.84
N LEU A 334 5.24 15.83 7.08
CA LEU A 334 3.84 15.74 7.49
C LEU A 334 3.42 14.29 7.79
N SER A 335 3.75 13.37 6.88
CA SER A 335 3.46 11.94 7.03
C SER A 335 4.18 11.34 8.24
N LEU A 336 5.45 11.68 8.46
CA LEU A 336 6.22 11.22 9.61
C LEU A 336 5.73 11.82 10.93
N ILE A 337 5.33 13.09 10.97
CA ILE A 337 4.71 13.71 12.15
C ILE A 337 3.44 12.95 12.52
N CYS A 338 2.60 12.63 11.53
CA CYS A 338 1.44 11.79 11.76
C CYS A 338 1.83 10.40 12.25
N ALA A 339 2.85 9.77 11.66
CA ALA A 339 3.31 8.44 12.07
C ALA A 339 3.88 8.36 13.49
N LEU A 340 4.67 9.37 13.88
CA LEU A 340 5.25 9.49 15.22
C LEU A 340 4.20 9.67 16.31
N GLY A 341 2.97 10.08 15.94
CA GLY A 341 1.83 10.08 16.84
C GLY A 341 2.13 10.82 18.15
N GLY A 342 1.98 10.12 19.26
CA GLY A 342 2.22 10.62 20.62
C GLY A 342 3.66 11.04 20.92
N ASN A 343 4.63 10.67 20.08
CA ASN A 343 6.02 11.12 20.19
C ASN A 343 6.24 12.53 19.61
N THR A 344 5.19 13.19 19.09
CA THR A 344 5.20 14.60 18.69
C THR A 344 4.06 15.35 19.36
N PRO A 345 4.20 16.66 19.64
CA PRO A 345 3.09 17.46 20.16
C PRO A 345 2.04 17.78 19.09
N VAL A 346 2.38 17.67 17.80
CA VAL A 346 1.54 18.09 16.68
C VAL A 346 0.39 17.11 16.43
N TYR A 347 0.66 15.80 16.40
CA TYR A 347 -0.38 14.83 16.09
C TYR A 347 -1.49 14.75 17.15
N PRO A 348 -1.20 14.69 18.47
CA PRO A 348 -2.23 14.73 19.51
C PRO A 348 -3.11 15.98 19.43
N PHE A 349 -2.50 17.14 19.12
CA PHE A 349 -3.21 18.39 18.93
C PHE A 349 -4.18 18.34 17.73
N LEU A 350 -3.72 17.81 16.59
CA LEU A 350 -4.56 17.65 15.40
C LEU A 350 -5.65 16.59 15.60
N PHE A 351 -5.32 15.48 16.27
CA PHE A 351 -6.26 14.40 16.57
C PHE A 351 -7.46 14.90 17.38
N GLY A 352 -7.24 15.80 18.35
CA GLY A 352 -8.32 16.40 19.13
C GLY A 352 -9.21 17.39 18.36
N ARG A 353 -8.81 17.84 17.16
CA ARG A 353 -9.51 18.89 16.40
C ARG A 353 -10.06 18.42 15.05
N LEU A 354 -9.47 17.38 14.47
CA LEU A 354 -9.82 16.88 13.14
C LEU A 354 -10.47 15.50 13.27
N PRO A 355 -11.81 15.39 13.17
CA PRO A 355 -12.53 14.11 13.29
C PRO A 355 -12.04 13.04 12.31
N LEU A 356 -11.54 13.45 11.14
CA LEU A 356 -10.98 12.53 10.14
C LEU A 356 -9.75 11.77 10.65
N LEU A 357 -8.92 12.38 11.51
CA LEU A 357 -7.75 11.69 12.07
C LEU A 357 -8.17 10.64 13.11
N ALA A 358 -9.32 10.81 13.76
CA ALA A 358 -9.88 9.83 14.68
C ALA A 358 -10.42 8.56 13.99
N LEU A 359 -10.59 8.59 12.66
CA LEU A 359 -10.96 7.41 11.86
C LEU A 359 -9.79 6.45 11.64
N VAL A 360 -8.55 6.95 11.71
CA VAL A 360 -7.35 6.13 11.53
C VAL A 360 -6.79 5.77 12.89
N ARG A 361 -6.96 4.52 13.29
CA ARG A 361 -6.32 3.99 14.50
C ARG A 361 -4.87 3.65 14.18
N PHE A 362 -4.00 3.85 15.16
CA PHE A 362 -2.58 3.52 15.11
C PHE A 362 -1.80 4.44 14.16
N PRO A 363 -1.16 5.49 14.71
CA PRO A 363 -0.50 6.51 13.89
C PRO A 363 0.58 5.92 12.99
N GLU A 364 1.27 4.86 13.41
CA GLU A 364 2.32 4.20 12.62
C GLU A 364 1.88 3.79 11.20
N LYS A 365 0.58 3.58 10.95
CA LYS A 365 0.05 3.31 9.59
C LYS A 365 0.37 4.42 8.58
N TYR A 366 0.50 5.68 9.01
CA TYR A 366 0.89 6.80 8.13
C TYR A 366 2.27 6.58 7.50
N LEU A 367 3.11 5.68 8.05
CA LEU A 367 4.37 5.29 7.40
C LEU A 367 4.20 4.73 6.00
N PHE A 368 3.03 4.21 5.63
CA PHE A 368 2.79 3.78 4.26
C PHE A 368 3.02 4.91 3.25
N VAL A 369 2.56 6.13 3.57
CA VAL A 369 2.80 7.32 2.73
C VAL A 369 4.28 7.69 2.73
N SER A 370 4.92 7.70 3.92
CA SER A 370 6.36 7.98 4.03
C SER A 370 7.21 6.98 3.23
N TYR A 371 6.86 5.71 3.28
CA TYR A 371 7.52 4.62 2.58
C TYR A 371 7.45 4.81 1.06
N VAL A 372 6.26 5.13 0.53
CA VAL A 372 6.09 5.43 -0.90
C VAL A 372 6.89 6.66 -1.32
N LEU A 373 6.91 7.72 -0.52
CA LEU A 373 7.70 8.92 -0.80
C LEU A 373 9.20 8.61 -0.80
N LEU A 374 9.70 7.84 0.18
CA LEU A 374 11.11 7.43 0.27
C LEU A 374 11.54 6.57 -0.92
N LEU A 375 10.69 5.65 -1.36
CA LEU A 375 10.92 4.88 -2.59
C LEU A 375 10.95 5.77 -3.83
N PHE A 376 10.05 6.74 -3.91
CA PHE A 376 10.07 7.74 -4.97
C PHE A 376 11.39 8.51 -4.98
N MET A 377 11.83 9.06 -3.84
CA MET A 377 13.11 9.76 -3.70
C MET A 377 14.29 8.87 -4.12
N ALA A 378 14.34 7.63 -3.65
CA ALA A 378 15.39 6.68 -3.96
C ALA A 378 15.52 6.42 -5.48
N VAL A 379 14.42 6.04 -6.13
CA VAL A 379 14.43 5.73 -7.57
C VAL A 379 14.67 6.99 -8.39
N ARG A 380 14.11 8.14 -7.97
CA ARG A 380 14.31 9.44 -8.61
C ARG A 380 15.78 9.85 -8.60
N GLY A 381 16.47 9.76 -7.46
CA GLY A 381 17.88 10.12 -7.35
C GLY A 381 18.81 9.20 -8.14
N LEU A 382 18.57 7.89 -8.12
CA LEU A 382 19.30 6.94 -8.99
C LEU A 382 19.13 7.29 -10.46
N SER A 383 17.90 7.63 -10.87
CA SER A 383 17.62 7.97 -12.25
C SER A 383 18.23 9.30 -12.68
N LEU A 384 18.24 10.32 -11.81
CA LEU A 384 18.93 11.59 -12.07
C LEU A 384 20.45 11.39 -12.27
N PHE A 385 21.02 10.35 -11.66
CA PHE A 385 22.44 10.01 -11.81
C PHE A 385 22.73 9.22 -13.09
N PHE A 386 21.96 8.18 -13.40
CA PHE A 386 22.19 7.31 -14.56
C PHE A 386 21.58 7.82 -15.88
N GLN A 387 20.66 8.79 -15.81
CA GLN A 387 19.99 9.40 -16.97
C GLN A 387 20.02 10.94 -16.90
N PRO A 388 21.21 11.57 -16.82
CA PRO A 388 21.29 13.03 -16.78
C PRO A 388 20.67 13.63 -18.06
N GLY A 389 19.76 14.60 -17.90
CA GLY A 389 19.07 15.27 -19.01
C GLY A 389 17.92 14.48 -19.64
N ARG A 390 17.63 13.25 -19.19
CA ARG A 390 16.39 12.54 -19.53
C ARG A 390 15.37 12.72 -18.41
N PRO A 391 14.27 13.44 -18.65
CA PRO A 391 13.32 13.66 -17.59
C PRO A 391 12.56 12.34 -17.35
N LEU A 392 12.56 11.84 -16.11
CA LEU A 392 11.83 10.63 -15.73
C LEU A 392 10.37 10.75 -16.12
N LEU A 393 9.74 11.85 -15.76
CA LEU A 393 8.45 12.19 -16.32
C LEU A 393 8.64 13.05 -17.57
N LYS A 394 7.76 12.94 -18.56
CA LYS A 394 7.69 13.92 -19.67
C LYS A 394 7.51 15.37 -19.21
N SER A 395 7.15 15.53 -17.93
CA SER A 395 6.92 16.75 -17.20
C SER A 395 8.03 16.88 -16.17
N GLU A 396 9.13 17.55 -16.50
CA GLU A 396 10.04 17.98 -15.44
C GLU A 396 9.25 18.83 -14.46
N ALA A 397 9.49 18.49 -13.20
CA ALA A 397 9.16 19.26 -12.04
C ALA A 397 7.78 18.97 -11.40
N PHE A 398 7.92 18.80 -10.10
CA PHE A 398 6.95 18.61 -9.02
C PHE A 398 6.03 19.85 -8.85
N VAL A 399 5.50 20.33 -9.98
CA VAL A 399 5.18 21.75 -10.14
C VAL A 399 3.73 22.06 -9.72
N LEU A 400 3.61 23.15 -8.97
CA LEU A 400 2.40 23.95 -8.72
C LEU A 400 1.30 23.39 -7.81
N LEU A 401 1.59 23.41 -6.50
CA LEU A 401 0.61 23.68 -5.42
C LEU A 401 0.74 25.10 -4.82
N ALA A 402 1.22 26.08 -5.59
CA ALA A 402 1.15 27.49 -5.19
C ALA A 402 1.11 28.39 -6.43
N ILE A 403 -0.11 28.69 -6.88
CA ILE A 403 -0.61 30.03 -7.20
C ILE A 403 -1.92 30.15 -6.45
#